data_AF-A0A259SDU7-F1
#
_entry.id   AF-A0A259SDU7-F1
#
_cell.length_a   1.000
_cell.length_b   1.000
_cell.length_c   1.000
_cell.angle_alpha   90.00
_cell.angle_beta   90.00
_cell.angle_gamma   90.00
#
_symmetry.space_group_name_H-M   'P 1'
#
loop_
_entity.id
_entity.type
_entity.pdbx_description
1 polymer ?
#
loop_
_entity_poly.entity_id
_entity_poly.type
_entity_poly.pdbx_seq_one_letter_code
_entity_poly.pdbx_strand_id
1 'polypeptide(L)'
;MVSRGQRVFDQNCTTCHTASASAPVSSDIVPFAQLYPSFSPTLLATRKAPLSDVIISTDNGPDPSYYNELTVFNASVRADTVGFAAPLLAGLDGQTKFLHDLSISGATTTDALNLLLDPTRGSGAQHPFYITDAGDRAAVAEYLRSRETK
;
A
#
# COMPACT_ATOMS: atom_id res chain seq x y z
N MET A 1 -16.36 -10.21 -16.19
CA MET A 1 -15.84 -8.97 -15.59
C MET A 1 -14.35 -9.14 -15.21
N VAL A 2 -13.95 -10.28 -14.61
CA VAL A 2 -12.53 -10.68 -14.40
C VAL A 2 -11.57 -10.34 -15.55
N SER A 3 -11.84 -10.73 -16.80
CA SER A 3 -10.92 -10.48 -17.93
C SER A 3 -10.75 -9.00 -18.28
N ARG A 4 -11.78 -8.16 -18.04
CA ARG A 4 -11.67 -6.71 -18.14
C ARG A 4 -10.80 -6.18 -17.00
N GLY A 5 -11.05 -6.65 -15.78
CA GLY A 5 -10.26 -6.31 -14.59
C GLY A 5 -8.78 -6.63 -14.75
N GLN A 6 -8.45 -7.81 -15.25
CA GLN A 6 -7.06 -8.19 -15.54
C GLN A 6 -6.40 -7.19 -16.50
N ARG A 7 -7.08 -6.84 -17.60
CA ARG A 7 -6.53 -5.90 -18.59
C ARG A 7 -6.26 -4.52 -17.98
N VAL A 8 -7.17 -4.02 -17.15
CA VAL A 8 -7.02 -2.73 -16.45
C VAL A 8 -5.90 -2.82 -15.40
N PHE A 9 -5.82 -3.94 -14.67
CA PHE A 9 -4.74 -4.19 -13.71
C PHE A 9 -3.37 -4.18 -14.40
N ASP A 10 -3.25 -4.87 -15.55
CA ASP A 10 -2.02 -4.94 -16.32
C ASP A 10 -1.54 -3.54 -16.76
N GLN A 11 -2.48 -2.64 -17.05
CA GLN A 11 -2.20 -1.26 -17.49
C GLN A 11 -1.87 -0.29 -16.35
N ASN A 12 -2.41 -0.50 -15.16
CA ASN A 12 -2.40 0.51 -14.10
C ASN A 12 -1.65 0.09 -12.83
N CYS A 13 -1.42 -1.20 -12.61
CA CYS A 13 -0.95 -1.73 -11.32
C CYS A 13 0.42 -2.41 -11.41
N THR A 14 0.83 -2.85 -12.60
CA THR A 14 2.02 -3.72 -12.79
C THR A 14 3.35 -2.99 -12.69
N THR A 15 3.35 -1.66 -12.60
CA THR A 15 4.55 -0.88 -12.28
C THR A 15 5.10 -1.23 -10.89
N CYS A 16 4.24 -1.64 -9.95
CA CYS A 16 4.64 -1.98 -8.58
C CYS A 16 4.25 -3.41 -8.17
N HIS A 17 3.17 -3.95 -8.74
CA HIS A 17 2.69 -5.28 -8.38
C HIS A 17 2.97 -6.33 -9.46
N THR A 18 3.13 -7.58 -9.03
CA THR A 18 3.26 -8.69 -9.97
C THR A 18 1.93 -8.99 -10.66
N ALA A 19 1.98 -9.16 -11.98
CA ALA A 19 0.84 -9.59 -12.79
C ALA A 19 0.37 -11.00 -12.43
N SER A 20 1.31 -11.92 -12.20
CA SER A 20 1.00 -13.29 -11.81
C SER A 20 0.92 -13.43 -10.29
N ALA A 21 -0.17 -14.04 -9.80
CA ALA A 21 -0.33 -14.40 -8.39
C ALA A 21 0.58 -15.54 -7.94
N SER A 22 1.15 -16.31 -8.87
CA SER A 22 2.07 -17.42 -8.55
C SER A 22 3.55 -17.06 -8.79
N ALA A 23 3.84 -15.84 -9.22
CA ALA A 23 5.21 -15.37 -9.35
C ALA A 23 5.72 -14.83 -8.01
N PRO A 24 7.03 -14.96 -7.71
CA PRO A 24 7.63 -14.25 -6.58
C PRO A 24 7.32 -12.76 -6.63
N VAL A 25 6.97 -12.17 -5.49
CA VAL A 25 6.84 -10.71 -5.38
C VAL A 25 8.19 -10.04 -5.57
N SER A 26 8.22 -8.84 -6.16
CA SER A 26 9.45 -8.08 -6.23
C SER A 26 9.96 -7.77 -4.82
N SER A 27 11.28 -7.87 -4.64
CA SER A 27 11.96 -7.40 -3.42
C SER A 27 12.23 -5.89 -3.43
N ASP A 28 11.87 -5.19 -4.51
CA ASP A 28 12.10 -3.77 -4.65
C ASP A 28 11.25 -2.98 -3.64
N ILE A 29 11.87 -1.97 -3.03
CA ILE A 29 11.20 -1.06 -2.11
C ILE A 29 10.62 0.09 -2.92
N VAL A 30 9.29 0.26 -2.87
CA VAL A 30 8.63 1.43 -3.45
C VAL A 30 8.85 2.62 -2.51
N PRO A 31 9.48 3.72 -2.97
CA PRO A 31 9.81 4.85 -2.11
C PRO A 31 8.59 5.45 -1.42
N PHE A 32 8.74 5.85 -0.16
CA PHE A 32 7.62 6.39 0.61
C PHE A 32 7.05 7.68 0.01
N ALA A 33 7.90 8.52 -0.58
CA ALA A 33 7.48 9.72 -1.29
C ALA A 33 6.53 9.43 -2.48
N GLN A 34 6.61 8.23 -3.06
CA GLN A 34 5.67 7.78 -4.10
C GLN A 34 4.40 7.17 -3.49
N LEU A 35 4.51 6.45 -2.37
CA LEU A 35 3.39 5.79 -1.70
C LEU A 35 2.51 6.75 -0.89
N TYR A 36 3.08 7.81 -0.33
CA TYR A 36 2.35 8.79 0.48
C TYR A 36 2.96 10.19 0.27
N PRO A 37 2.69 10.85 -0.88
CA PRO A 37 3.36 12.10 -1.24
C PRO A 37 3.19 13.25 -0.24
N SER A 38 2.06 13.29 0.48
CA SER A 38 1.81 14.30 1.52
C SER A 38 2.58 14.05 2.81
N PHE A 39 3.21 12.89 2.98
CA PHE A 39 4.02 12.62 4.15
C PHE A 39 5.38 13.31 4.05
N SER A 40 5.47 14.46 4.71
CA SER A 40 6.69 15.26 4.80
C SER A 40 7.11 15.38 6.25
N PRO A 41 7.76 14.35 6.83
CA PRO A 41 8.17 14.37 8.22
C PRO A 41 9.32 15.37 8.40
N THR A 42 9.29 16.11 9.51
CA THR A 42 10.40 16.97 9.91
C THR A 42 11.33 16.19 10.83
N LEU A 43 12.64 16.21 10.56
CA LEU A 43 13.64 15.64 11.46
C LEU A 43 13.67 16.45 12.75
N LEU A 44 13.25 15.84 13.87
CA LEU A 44 13.26 16.49 15.18
C LEU A 44 14.58 16.31 15.92
N ALA A 45 15.21 15.14 15.79
CA ALA A 45 16.48 14.82 16.43
C ALA A 45 17.20 13.67 15.72
N THR A 46 18.54 13.70 15.71
CA THR A 46 19.39 12.59 15.26
C THR A 46 19.90 11.83 16.47
N ARG A 47 19.73 10.50 16.49
CA ARG A 47 20.25 9.64 17.57
C ARG A 47 21.78 9.56 17.51
N LYS A 48 22.44 9.50 18.66
CA LYS A 48 23.89 9.28 18.77
C LYS A 48 24.18 7.82 19.12
N ALA A 49 25.21 7.25 18.50
CA ALA A 49 25.66 5.90 18.79
C ALA A 49 26.21 5.77 20.23
N PRO A 50 26.16 4.56 20.85
CA PRO A 50 25.53 3.34 20.33
C PRO A 50 23.99 3.44 20.34
N LEU A 51 23.36 2.96 19.28
CA LEU A 51 21.91 2.95 19.18
C LEU A 51 21.36 1.78 20.00
N SER A 52 20.32 2.04 20.80
CA SER A 52 19.48 0.98 21.35
C SER A 52 18.70 0.27 20.24
N ASP A 53 18.24 -0.94 20.54
CA ASP A 53 17.33 -1.69 19.68
C ASP A 53 16.10 -0.86 19.30
N VAL A 54 15.56 -1.21 18.14
CA VAL A 54 14.31 -0.66 17.62
C VAL A 54 13.15 -1.17 18.47
N ILE A 55 12.37 -0.25 19.03
CA ILE A 55 11.12 -0.58 19.72
C ILE A 55 9.97 -0.33 18.73
N ILE A 56 9.22 -1.38 18.41
CA ILE A 56 8.00 -1.29 17.59
C ILE A 56 6.88 -0.75 18.49
N SER A 57 6.22 0.32 18.06
CA SER A 57 5.06 0.90 18.75
C SER A 57 3.81 0.75 17.88
N THR A 58 2.76 0.16 18.44
CA THR A 58 1.48 -0.10 17.75
C THR A 58 0.50 1.08 17.81
N ASP A 59 0.96 2.25 18.27
CA ASP A 59 0.14 3.45 18.37
C ASP A 59 0.26 4.27 17.08
N ASN A 60 -0.86 4.48 16.37
CA ASN A 60 -0.88 5.01 15.00
C ASN A 60 -0.73 6.55 14.90
N GLY A 61 -0.59 7.25 16.03
CA GLY A 61 -0.45 8.71 16.05
C GLY A 61 -1.66 9.47 15.48
N PRO A 62 -1.63 10.82 15.45
CA PRO A 62 -2.66 11.65 14.83
C PRO A 62 -2.57 11.65 13.29
N ASP A 63 -3.67 11.94 12.59
CA ASP A 63 -3.73 12.01 11.12
C ASP A 63 -2.87 13.18 10.56
N PRO A 64 -2.01 12.97 9.54
CA PRO A 64 -1.69 11.71 8.84
C PRO A 64 -1.07 10.66 9.76
N SER A 65 -1.70 9.47 9.86
CA SER A 65 -1.27 8.36 10.71
C SER A 65 0.23 8.06 10.51
N TYR A 66 0.99 8.00 11.60
CA TYR A 66 2.42 7.68 11.60
C TYR A 66 2.59 6.26 12.14
N TYR A 67 2.69 5.28 11.25
CA TYR A 67 3.09 3.93 11.67
C TYR A 67 4.55 3.97 12.14
N ASN A 68 4.84 3.58 13.39
CA ASN A 68 6.13 3.84 14.05
C ASN A 68 7.31 3.11 13.39
N GLU A 69 7.06 2.07 12.60
CA GLU A 69 8.05 1.40 11.77
C GLU A 69 8.71 2.38 10.80
N LEU A 70 8.00 3.41 10.32
CA LEU A 70 8.57 4.48 9.50
C LEU A 70 9.40 5.49 10.32
N THR A 71 9.02 5.75 11.57
CA THR A 71 9.83 6.53 12.53
C THR A 71 11.18 5.84 12.77
N VAL A 72 11.19 4.51 12.75
CA VAL A 72 12.40 3.69 12.86
C VAL A 72 13.23 3.72 11.58
N PHE A 73 12.61 3.65 10.39
CA PHE A 73 13.34 3.70 9.12
C PHE A 73 14.08 5.05 8.94
N ASN A 74 13.48 6.17 9.31
CA ASN A 74 14.15 7.48 9.32
C ASN A 74 15.29 7.57 10.37
N ALA A 75 15.29 6.69 11.37
CA ALA A 75 16.34 6.57 12.38
C ALA A 75 17.40 5.50 12.03
N SER A 76 17.25 4.80 10.90
CA SER A 76 18.23 3.83 10.42
C SER A 76 19.44 4.53 9.84
N VAL A 77 20.63 4.12 10.28
CA VAL A 77 21.94 4.63 9.80
C VAL A 77 22.29 4.06 8.41
N ARG A 78 21.48 3.14 7.89
CA ARG A 78 21.67 2.57 6.56
C ARG A 78 21.00 3.51 5.56
N ALA A 79 21.77 4.02 4.60
CA ALA A 79 21.33 4.89 3.52
C ALA A 79 20.46 4.16 2.47
N ASP A 80 19.49 3.38 2.93
CA ASP A 80 18.55 2.65 2.07
C ASP A 80 17.27 3.47 1.87
N THR A 81 16.59 3.22 0.75
CA THR A 81 15.29 3.82 0.43
C THR A 81 14.28 3.50 1.53
N VAL A 82 13.73 4.54 2.17
CA VAL A 82 12.59 4.40 3.08
C VAL A 82 11.33 4.18 2.24
N GLY A 83 10.61 3.09 2.50
CA GLY A 83 9.44 2.70 1.73
C GLY A 83 8.89 1.34 2.14
N PHE A 84 8.01 0.78 1.32
CA PHE A 84 7.45 -0.55 1.53
C PHE A 84 7.69 -1.45 0.33
N ALA A 85 7.95 -2.73 0.59
CA ALA A 85 7.85 -3.76 -0.43
C ALA A 85 6.39 -3.92 -0.86
N ALA A 86 6.15 -4.16 -2.15
CA ALA A 86 4.80 -4.40 -2.65
C ALA A 86 4.25 -5.74 -2.13
N PRO A 87 3.03 -5.79 -1.56
CA PRO A 87 2.45 -7.03 -1.07
C PRO A 87 2.07 -7.96 -2.24
N LEU A 88 2.02 -9.26 -1.94
CA LEU A 88 1.41 -10.24 -2.84
C LEU A 88 -0.10 -9.97 -2.92
N LEU A 89 -0.62 -9.76 -4.13
CA LEU A 89 -2.04 -9.53 -4.36
C LEU A 89 -2.77 -10.85 -4.69
N ALA A 90 -2.77 -11.79 -3.75
CA ALA A 90 -3.47 -13.07 -3.86
C ALA A 90 -4.19 -13.40 -2.55
N GLY A 91 -5.31 -14.12 -2.63
CA GLY A 91 -6.11 -14.47 -1.46
C GLY A 91 -6.76 -13.27 -0.77
N LEU A 92 -7.09 -12.23 -1.54
CA LEU A 92 -7.69 -11.00 -1.00
C LEU A 92 -9.19 -11.15 -0.69
N ASP A 93 -9.87 -12.17 -1.24
CA ASP A 93 -11.29 -12.37 -0.98
C ASP A 93 -11.54 -12.72 0.49
N GLY A 94 -12.45 -11.98 1.13
CA GLY A 94 -12.69 -12.03 2.58
C GLY A 94 -11.93 -10.97 3.38
N GLN A 95 -10.93 -10.28 2.80
CA GLN A 95 -10.29 -9.13 3.43
C GLN A 95 -11.16 -7.89 3.26
N THR A 96 -11.46 -7.19 4.36
CA THR A 96 -12.28 -5.96 4.34
C THR A 96 -11.51 -4.71 4.74
N LYS A 97 -10.22 -4.85 5.03
CA LYS A 97 -9.32 -3.77 5.42
C LYS A 97 -8.03 -3.81 4.61
N PHE A 98 -7.57 -2.65 4.15
CA PHE A 98 -6.37 -2.51 3.32
C PHE A 98 -5.48 -1.38 3.81
N LEU A 99 -4.26 -1.35 3.24
CA LEU A 99 -3.11 -0.54 3.66
C LEU A 99 -2.57 -1.00 5.01
N HIS A 100 -1.32 -0.64 5.26
CA HIS A 100 -0.60 -1.03 6.47
C HIS A 100 -1.25 -0.55 7.77
N ASP A 101 -1.96 0.58 7.72
CA ASP A 101 -2.64 1.21 8.85
C ASP A 101 -4.14 0.87 8.94
N LEU A 102 -4.64 0.02 8.03
CA LEU A 102 -6.05 -0.37 7.94
C LEU A 102 -7.02 0.79 7.69
N SER A 103 -6.52 1.94 7.20
CA SER A 103 -7.33 3.14 6.96
C SER A 103 -8.40 2.96 5.89
N ILE A 104 -8.25 1.96 5.01
CA ILE A 104 -9.29 1.57 4.08
C ILE A 104 -10.07 0.42 4.68
N SER A 105 -11.35 0.64 4.96
CA SER A 105 -12.26 -0.37 5.49
C SER A 105 -13.61 -0.33 4.77
N GLY A 106 -14.10 -1.48 4.35
CA GLY A 106 -15.41 -1.65 3.71
C GLY A 106 -16.27 -2.73 4.38
N ALA A 107 -17.55 -2.83 4.02
CA ALA A 107 -18.41 -3.91 4.49
C ALA A 107 -18.06 -5.25 3.83
N THR A 108 -17.59 -5.20 2.58
CA THR A 108 -17.09 -6.35 1.82
C THR A 108 -15.70 -6.06 1.23
N THR A 109 -15.02 -7.10 0.73
CA THR A 109 -13.76 -6.95 -0.01
C THR A 109 -13.92 -6.04 -1.24
N THR A 110 -15.03 -6.19 -1.96
CA THR A 110 -15.35 -5.34 -3.12
C THR A 110 -15.48 -3.87 -2.71
N ASP A 111 -16.17 -3.57 -1.61
CA ASP A 111 -16.33 -2.19 -1.13
C ASP A 111 -14.98 -1.60 -0.75
N ALA A 112 -14.17 -2.35 0.00
CA ALA A 112 -12.86 -1.91 0.43
C ALA A 112 -11.89 -1.69 -0.74
N LEU A 113 -11.88 -2.57 -1.75
CA LEU A 113 -11.09 -2.37 -2.97
C LEU A 113 -11.59 -1.19 -3.81
N ASN A 114 -12.90 -1.01 -3.92
CA ASN A 114 -13.48 0.14 -4.60
C ASN A 114 -13.10 1.45 -3.91
N LEU A 115 -13.12 1.50 -2.57
CA LEU A 115 -12.67 2.64 -1.79
C LEU A 115 -11.18 2.89 -2.00
N LEU A 116 -10.32 1.86 -1.91
CA LEU A 116 -8.87 1.97 -2.10
C LEU A 116 -8.51 2.67 -3.41
N LEU A 117 -9.20 2.28 -4.49
CA LEU A 117 -8.94 2.68 -5.87
C LEU A 117 -9.73 3.93 -6.30
N ASP A 118 -10.50 4.55 -5.40
CA ASP A 118 -11.35 5.70 -5.72
C ASP A 118 -10.57 7.03 -5.74
N PRO A 119 -10.64 7.83 -6.84
CA PRO A 119 -9.92 9.09 -6.94
C PRO A 119 -10.37 10.17 -5.95
N THR A 120 -11.55 10.04 -5.34
CA THR A 120 -12.03 10.99 -4.32
C THR A 120 -11.17 11.02 -3.05
N ARG A 121 -10.31 10.01 -2.85
CA ARG A 121 -9.30 9.99 -1.79
C ARG A 121 -8.23 11.08 -1.95
N GLY A 122 -8.03 11.58 -3.17
CA GLY A 122 -7.12 12.69 -3.48
C GLY A 122 -5.65 12.30 -3.58
N SER A 123 -4.88 13.05 -4.38
CA SER A 123 -3.47 12.75 -4.70
C SER A 123 -2.52 12.74 -3.50
N GLY A 124 -2.96 13.26 -2.36
CA GLY A 124 -2.20 13.30 -1.12
C GLY A 124 -2.40 12.08 -0.22
N ALA A 125 -3.37 11.20 -0.49
CA ALA A 125 -3.62 10.04 0.35
C ALA A 125 -2.59 8.93 0.14
N GLN A 126 -2.53 7.99 1.08
CA GLN A 126 -1.72 6.78 0.94
C GLN A 126 -2.16 5.98 -0.28
N HIS A 127 -1.20 5.45 -1.03
CA HIS A 127 -1.41 4.71 -2.27
C HIS A 127 -2.31 5.50 -3.26
N PRO A 128 -1.84 6.65 -3.79
CA PRO A 128 -2.63 7.53 -4.65
C PRO A 128 -2.70 7.03 -6.11
N PHE A 129 -2.95 5.74 -6.30
CA PHE A 129 -3.12 5.07 -7.59
C PHE A 129 -4.58 4.69 -7.75
N TYR A 130 -5.27 5.39 -8.64
CA TYR A 130 -6.72 5.34 -8.76
C TYR A 130 -7.18 4.88 -10.14
N ILE A 131 -8.37 4.28 -10.17
CA ILE A 131 -9.06 3.93 -11.41
C ILE A 131 -10.30 4.82 -11.51
N THR A 132 -10.28 5.76 -12.46
CA THR A 132 -11.31 6.81 -12.55
C THR A 132 -12.67 6.26 -12.96
N ASP A 133 -12.72 5.39 -13.98
CA ASP A 133 -13.96 4.74 -14.39
C ASP A 133 -14.44 3.75 -13.32
N ALA A 134 -15.68 3.92 -12.86
CA ALA A 134 -16.25 3.08 -11.82
C ALA A 134 -16.45 1.62 -12.28
N GLY A 135 -16.72 1.41 -13.58
CA GLY A 135 -16.86 0.07 -14.16
C GLY A 135 -15.53 -0.68 -14.21
N ASP A 136 -14.45 0.00 -14.59
CA ASP A 136 -13.10 -0.53 -14.56
C ASP A 136 -12.63 -0.82 -13.12
N ARG A 137 -12.94 0.07 -12.18
CA ARG A 137 -12.63 -0.11 -10.76
C ARG A 137 -13.31 -1.36 -10.19
N ALA A 138 -14.61 -1.53 -10.46
CA ALA A 138 -15.35 -2.73 -10.08
C ALA A 138 -14.80 -3.99 -10.75
N ALA A 139 -14.42 -3.92 -12.03
CA ALA A 139 -13.82 -5.05 -12.73
C ALA A 139 -12.46 -5.45 -12.15
N VAL A 140 -11.60 -4.48 -11.79
CA VAL A 140 -10.32 -4.75 -11.09
C VAL A 140 -10.56 -5.35 -9.72
N ALA A 141 -11.53 -4.85 -8.95
CA ALA A 141 -11.87 -5.45 -7.66
C ALA A 141 -12.29 -6.92 -7.79
N GLU A 142 -13.10 -7.26 -8.79
CA GLU A 142 -13.47 -8.65 -9.09
C GLU A 142 -12.26 -9.50 -9.50
N TYR A 143 -11.39 -8.97 -10.36
CA TYR A 143 -10.16 -9.66 -10.75
C TYR A 143 -9.25 -9.94 -9.54
N LEU A 144 -8.98 -8.93 -8.70
CA LEU A 144 -8.15 -9.06 -7.50
C LEU A 144 -8.70 -10.09 -6.52
N ARG A 145 -10.03 -10.13 -6.34
CA ARG A 145 -10.69 -11.16 -5.51
C ARG A 145 -10.51 -12.57 -6.07
N SER A 146 -10.47 -12.73 -7.40
CA SER A 146 -10.26 -14.03 -8.04
C SER A 146 -8.81 -14.54 -8.03
N ARG A 147 -7.84 -13.72 -7.59
CA ARG A 147 -6.43 -14.11 -7.58
C ARG A 147 -6.13 -15.05 -6.43
N GLU A 148 -5.72 -16.27 -6.76
CA GLU A 148 -5.26 -17.28 -5.81
C GLU A 148 -3.83 -17.73 -6.14
N THR A 149 -3.10 -18.18 -5.11
CA THR A 149 -1.84 -18.91 -5.30
C THR A 149 -2.14 -20.38 -5.49
N LYS A 150 -1.41 -21.05 -6.40
CA LYS A 150 -1.46 -22.51 -6.54
C LYS A 150 -0.55 -23.19 -5.53
#